data_AF-Q207X1-F1
#
_entry.id   AF-Q207X1-F1
#
_cell.length_a   1.000
_cell.length_b   1.000
_cell.length_c   1.000
_cell.angle_alpha   90.00
_cell.angle_beta   90.00
_cell.angle_gamma   90.00
#
_symmetry.space_group_name_H-M   'P 1'
#
loop_
_entity.id
_entity.type
_entity.pdbx_description
1 polymer ?
#
loop_
_entity_poly.entity_id
_entity_poly.type
_entity_poly.pdbx_seq_one_letter_code
_entity_poly.pdbx_strand_id
1 'polypeptide(L)'
;SPNSQKVELVLFDKSAASDPASRHELKKDESTGIFSIELKDAKVGSFYKYVVDGKGPFPDPASRFQPEGVHGVSQVVASKFAWTDQKWTNIPRDDVVIYELHLGTATPEGSYEGLEHKLKYFKELGVNTLEILP
;
A
#
# COMPACT_ATOMS: atom_id res chain seq x y z
N SER A 1 -6.48 7.18 16.27
CA SER A 1 -6.52 6.76 17.69
C SER A 1 -7.17 7.84 18.54
N PRO A 2 -8.50 7.98 18.54
CA PRO A 2 -9.19 9.12 19.16
C PRO A 2 -8.93 9.24 20.68
N ASN A 3 -8.71 8.11 21.36
CA ASN A 3 -8.44 8.06 22.80
C ASN A 3 -6.96 8.31 23.16
N SER A 4 -6.07 8.33 22.16
CA SER A 4 -4.65 8.60 22.40
C SER A 4 -4.43 10.06 22.75
N GLN A 5 -3.41 10.30 23.55
CA GLN A 5 -2.98 11.65 23.95
C GLN A 5 -1.86 12.13 23.05
N LYS A 6 -0.97 11.22 22.63
CA LYS A 6 0.21 11.55 21.83
C LYS A 6 0.43 10.53 20.73
N VAL A 7 0.71 11.02 19.53
CA VAL A 7 1.20 10.21 18.40
C VAL A 7 2.45 10.88 17.85
N GLU A 8 3.47 10.09 17.56
CA GLU A 8 4.69 10.54 16.89
C GLU A 8 4.88 9.77 15.58
N LEU A 9 5.28 10.47 14.53
CA LEU A 9 5.76 9.90 13.28
C LEU A 9 7.27 9.69 13.40
N VAL A 10 7.72 8.47 13.12
CA VAL A 10 9.12 8.09 13.16
C VAL A 10 9.58 7.80 11.74
N LEU A 11 10.61 8.51 11.27
CA LEU A 11 11.20 8.31 9.95
C LEU A 11 12.48 7.47 10.03
N PHE A 12 12.73 6.67 8.99
CA PHE A 12 13.92 5.83 8.86
C PHE A 12 14.61 6.06 7.51
N ASP A 13 15.94 6.00 7.49
CA ASP A 13 16.74 6.17 6.27
C ASP A 13 16.69 4.95 5.35
N LYS A 14 16.44 3.76 5.92
CA LYS A 14 16.41 2.48 5.22
C LYS A 14 15.27 1.61 5.75
N SER A 15 14.79 0.69 4.92
CA SER A 15 13.65 -0.18 5.25
C SER A 15 13.93 -1.10 6.45
N ALA A 16 15.16 -1.61 6.55
CA ALA A 16 15.61 -2.50 7.62
C ALA A 16 16.32 -1.79 8.79
N ALA A 17 16.26 -0.45 8.86
CA ALA A 17 16.92 0.29 9.94
C ALA A 17 16.23 0.04 11.29
N SER A 18 17.02 -0.28 12.32
CA SER A 18 16.55 -0.35 13.71
C SER A 18 16.41 1.02 14.36
N ASP A 19 17.34 1.92 14.02
CA ASP A 19 17.40 3.25 14.63
C ASP A 19 16.64 4.27 13.77
N PRO A 20 15.81 5.13 14.40
CA PRO A 20 15.08 6.16 13.69
C PRO A 20 16.00 7.31 13.29
N ALA A 21 15.82 7.81 12.07
CA ALA A 21 16.49 9.01 11.57
C ALA A 21 15.93 10.28 12.21
N SER A 22 14.62 10.32 12.43
CA SER A 22 13.96 11.43 13.14
C SER A 22 12.60 11.03 13.73
N ARG A 23 12.11 11.84 14.67
CA ARG A 23 10.81 11.69 15.33
C ARG A 23 10.09 13.03 15.33
N HIS A 24 8.80 13.00 15.04
CA HIS A 24 7.98 14.19 14.93
C HIS A 24 6.64 13.99 15.62
N GLU A 25 6.31 14.82 16.59
CA GLU A 25 5.00 14.77 17.25
C GLU A 25 3.90 15.28 16.31
N LEU A 26 2.82 14.51 16.17
CA LEU A 26 1.66 14.92 15.39
C LEU A 26 0.77 15.85 16.21
N LYS A 27 0.16 16.82 15.54
CA LYS A 27 -0.85 17.68 16.12
C LYS A 27 -2.18 16.93 16.20
N LYS A 28 -2.78 16.89 17.39
CA LYS A 28 -4.15 16.40 17.60
C LYS A 28 -5.16 17.51 17.32
N ASP A 29 -6.19 17.19 16.55
CA ASP A 29 -7.43 17.97 16.49
C ASP A 29 -8.38 17.45 17.57
N GLU A 30 -8.64 18.25 18.60
CA GLU A 30 -9.48 17.85 19.75
C GLU A 30 -10.95 17.63 19.37
N SER A 31 -11.42 18.20 18.26
CA SER A 31 -12.81 18.03 17.83
C SER A 31 -13.06 16.70 17.12
N THR A 32 -12.05 16.17 16.44
CA THR A 32 -12.14 14.94 15.63
C THR A 32 -11.33 13.77 16.19
N GLY A 33 -10.36 14.04 17.06
CA GLY A 33 -9.36 13.07 17.52
C GLY A 33 -8.37 12.64 16.44
N ILE A 34 -8.32 13.36 15.30
CA ILE A 34 -7.38 13.10 14.21
C ILE A 34 -6.01 13.67 14.57
N PHE A 35 -4.96 12.90 14.31
CA PHE A 35 -3.58 13.33 14.43
C PHE A 35 -3.02 13.60 13.04
N SER A 36 -2.35 14.75 12.85
CA SER A 36 -1.76 15.12 11.57
C SER A 36 -0.43 15.85 11.71
N ILE A 37 0.41 15.74 10.68
CA ILE A 37 1.63 16.52 10.51
C ILE A 37 1.91 16.69 9.02
N GLU A 38 2.48 17.82 8.65
CA GLU A 38 3.02 18.05 7.31
C GLU A 38 4.54 18.17 7.40
N LEU A 39 5.25 17.29 6.69
CA LEU A 39 6.71 17.26 6.67
C LEU A 39 7.20 17.53 5.25
N LYS A 40 8.00 18.59 5.08
CA LYS A 40 8.62 18.92 3.78
C LYS A 40 9.71 17.93 3.36
N ASP A 41 10.33 17.28 4.34
CA ASP A 41 11.46 16.38 4.10
C ASP A 41 11.02 14.93 3.85
N ALA A 42 9.76 14.58 4.11
CA ALA A 42 9.19 13.29 3.75
C ALA A 42 8.93 13.23 2.23
N LYS A 43 9.54 12.25 1.56
CA LYS A 43 9.49 12.10 0.10
C LYS A 43 8.99 10.70 -0.27
N VAL A 44 8.64 10.52 -1.54
CA VAL A 44 8.44 9.17 -2.09
C VAL A 44 9.67 8.34 -1.79
N GLY A 45 9.46 7.14 -1.24
CA GLY A 45 10.49 6.25 -0.78
C GLY A 45 10.81 6.36 0.72
N SER A 46 10.40 7.43 1.42
CA SER A 46 10.61 7.57 2.86
C SER A 46 9.92 6.45 3.63
N PHE A 47 10.63 5.89 4.61
CA PHE A 47 10.15 4.82 5.48
C PHE A 47 9.69 5.39 6.81
N TYR A 48 8.57 4.90 7.33
CA TYR A 48 7.99 5.42 8.55
C TYR A 48 7.21 4.40 9.38
N LYS A 49 7.01 4.75 10.65
CA LYS A 49 6.14 4.08 11.62
C LYS A 49 5.55 5.11 12.59
N TYR A 50 4.55 4.71 13.37
CA TYR A 50 3.97 5.55 14.43
C TYR A 50 4.30 5.04 15.83
N VAL A 51 4.59 5.96 16.74
CA VAL A 51 4.59 5.70 18.19
C VAL A 51 3.32 6.30 18.76
N VAL A 52 2.58 5.51 19.54
CA VAL A 52 1.27 5.90 20.09
C VAL A 52 1.33 5.79 21.60
N ASP A 53 1.18 6.92 22.30
CA ASP A 53 1.27 7.01 23.76
C ASP A 53 2.52 6.31 24.33
N GLY A 54 3.67 6.50 23.67
CA GLY A 54 4.96 5.89 24.04
C GLY A 54 5.14 4.42 23.66
N LYS A 55 4.15 3.79 23.02
CA LYS A 55 4.22 2.39 22.57
C LYS A 55 4.53 2.30 21.07
N GLY A 56 5.20 1.22 20.67
CA GLY A 56 5.56 0.94 19.28
C GLY A 56 7.08 0.91 19.08
N PRO A 57 7.60 1.28 17.89
CA PRO A 57 6.87 1.86 16.75
C PRO A 57 6.06 0.83 15.94
N PHE A 58 4.84 1.21 15.54
CA PHE A 58 3.88 0.39 14.78
C PHE A 58 3.83 0.76 13.29
N PRO A 59 3.57 -0.21 12.38
CA PRO A 59 3.27 0.10 10.98
C PRO A 59 2.03 0.97 10.85
N ASP A 60 1.91 1.70 9.75
CA ASP A 60 0.70 2.44 9.42
C ASP A 60 -0.44 1.47 9.07
N PRO A 61 -1.57 1.47 9.81
CA PRO A 61 -2.72 0.64 9.46
C PRO A 61 -3.36 1.01 8.10
N ALA A 62 -3.09 2.22 7.60
CA ALA A 62 -3.49 2.70 6.28
C ALA A 62 -2.30 2.82 5.31
N SER A 63 -1.23 2.05 5.55
CA SER A 63 -0.06 2.01 4.67
C SER A 63 -0.44 1.68 3.24
N ARG A 64 0.20 2.36 2.30
CA ARG A 64 0.07 2.05 0.86
C ARG A 64 1.08 1.00 0.39
N PHE A 65 2.14 0.73 1.16
CA PHE A 65 3.14 -0.28 0.84
C PHE A 65 3.98 -0.67 2.05
N GLN A 66 4.21 -1.98 2.22
CA GLN A 66 4.98 -2.59 3.30
C GLN A 66 6.17 -3.38 2.72
N PRO A 67 7.33 -2.76 2.49
CA PRO A 67 8.48 -3.42 1.87
C PRO A 67 9.04 -4.58 2.70
N GLU A 68 8.91 -4.52 4.03
CA GLU A 68 9.46 -5.52 4.97
C GLU A 68 8.33 -6.30 5.68
N GLY A 69 7.21 -6.49 4.99
CA GLY A 69 6.05 -7.21 5.51
C GLY A 69 5.19 -6.44 6.51
N VAL A 70 4.16 -7.10 7.03
CA VAL A 70 3.07 -6.46 7.82
C VAL A 70 3.53 -5.80 9.11
N HIS A 71 4.66 -6.21 9.69
CA HIS A 71 5.24 -5.60 10.89
C HIS A 71 6.40 -4.64 10.58
N GLY A 72 6.80 -4.57 9.31
CA GLY A 72 7.86 -3.72 8.80
C GLY A 72 7.49 -2.23 8.80
N VAL A 73 8.41 -1.40 8.33
CA VAL A 73 8.13 0.01 8.08
C VAL A 73 7.10 0.17 6.96
N SER A 74 6.33 1.25 7.03
CA SER A 74 5.51 1.72 5.93
C SER A 74 6.32 2.61 5.01
N GLN A 75 5.98 2.63 3.72
CA GLN A 75 6.70 3.42 2.74
C GLN A 75 5.77 4.43 2.05
N VAL A 76 6.23 5.68 1.95
CA VAL A 76 5.56 6.70 1.16
C VAL A 76 5.69 6.35 -0.33
N VAL A 77 4.57 6.13 -1.01
CA VAL A 77 4.54 5.80 -2.45
C VAL A 77 3.84 6.90 -3.26
N ALA A 78 4.30 7.10 -4.49
CA ALA A 78 3.67 8.03 -5.43
C ALA A 78 2.62 7.33 -6.29
N SER A 79 1.54 8.04 -6.59
CA SER A 79 0.52 7.63 -7.57
C SER A 79 0.82 8.22 -8.96
N LYS A 80 2.05 8.08 -9.45
CA LYS A 80 2.54 8.70 -10.71
C LYS A 80 2.64 7.73 -11.90
N PHE A 81 1.92 6.61 -11.86
CA PHE A 81 1.95 5.66 -12.96
C PHE A 81 1.34 6.26 -14.24
N ALA A 82 2.06 6.14 -15.35
CA ALA A 82 1.62 6.63 -16.65
C ALA A 82 0.64 5.63 -17.28
N TRP A 83 -0.60 5.65 -16.78
CA TRP A 83 -1.70 4.85 -17.32
C TRP A 83 -1.83 5.04 -18.84
N THR A 84 -2.24 4.00 -19.56
CA THR A 84 -2.41 4.01 -21.04
C THR A 84 -3.80 3.54 -21.47
N ASP A 85 -4.68 3.31 -20.51
CA ASP A 85 -5.99 2.68 -20.64
C ASP A 85 -7.14 3.69 -20.56
N GLN A 86 -6.89 4.98 -20.87
CA GLN A 86 -7.91 6.04 -20.76
C GLN A 86 -9.15 5.83 -21.64
N LYS A 87 -9.06 4.93 -22.62
CA LYS A 87 -10.16 4.53 -23.51
C LYS A 87 -10.81 3.21 -23.12
N TRP A 88 -10.40 2.61 -22.01
CA TRP A 88 -10.99 1.38 -21.52
C TRP A 88 -12.44 1.64 -21.08
N THR A 89 -13.33 0.74 -21.49
CA THR A 89 -14.73 0.72 -21.07
C THR A 89 -14.97 -0.60 -20.36
N ASN A 90 -15.52 -0.55 -19.15
CA ASN A 90 -15.83 -1.75 -18.38
C ASN A 90 -16.88 -2.62 -19.08
N ILE A 91 -16.77 -3.93 -18.86
CA ILE A 91 -17.69 -4.93 -19.38
C ILE A 91 -19.02 -4.81 -18.61
N PRO A 92 -20.18 -4.80 -19.30
CA PRO A 92 -21.48 -4.87 -18.64
C PRO A 92 -21.56 -6.10 -17.75
N ARG A 93 -22.17 -5.96 -16.56
CA ARG A 93 -22.20 -7.04 -15.56
C ARG A 93 -22.73 -8.36 -16.11
N ASP A 94 -23.74 -8.33 -16.97
CA ASP A 94 -24.38 -9.53 -17.53
C ASP A 94 -23.50 -10.25 -18.56
N ASP A 95 -22.47 -9.58 -19.07
CA ASP A 95 -21.52 -10.12 -20.05
C ASP A 95 -20.21 -10.60 -19.42
N VAL A 96 -20.06 -10.50 -18.09
CA VAL A 96 -18.83 -10.85 -17.37
C VAL A 96 -18.65 -12.37 -17.31
N VAL A 97 -17.46 -12.82 -17.72
CA VAL A 97 -16.98 -14.20 -17.58
C VAL A 97 -15.71 -14.15 -16.73
N ILE A 98 -15.85 -14.54 -15.46
CA ILE A 98 -14.82 -14.42 -14.42
C ILE A 98 -13.89 -15.62 -14.45
N TYR A 99 -12.58 -15.34 -14.32
CA TYR A 99 -11.57 -16.31 -13.92
C TYR A 99 -10.96 -15.89 -12.58
N GLU A 100 -11.24 -16.64 -11.53
CA GLU A 100 -10.65 -16.44 -10.22
C GLU A 100 -9.23 -17.02 -10.18
N LEU A 101 -8.26 -16.27 -9.66
CA LEU A 101 -6.87 -16.70 -9.53
C LEU A 101 -6.22 -16.18 -8.26
N HIS A 102 -5.29 -17.00 -7.74
CA HIS A 102 -4.39 -16.61 -6.67
C HIS A 102 -3.04 -16.15 -7.25
N LEU A 103 -2.65 -14.89 -7.00
CA LEU A 103 -1.48 -14.27 -7.63
C LEU A 103 -0.20 -15.07 -7.40
N GLY A 104 0.02 -15.56 -6.17
CA GLY A 104 1.22 -16.30 -5.78
C GLY A 104 1.37 -17.69 -6.42
N THR A 105 0.34 -18.19 -7.12
CA THR A 105 0.36 -19.53 -7.73
C THR A 105 -0.10 -19.56 -9.18
N ALA A 106 -0.61 -18.44 -9.71
CA ALA A 106 -1.07 -18.34 -11.09
C ALA A 106 0.07 -18.51 -12.11
N THR A 107 1.30 -18.17 -11.72
CA THR A 107 2.52 -18.42 -12.48
C THR A 107 3.64 -18.93 -11.55
N PRO A 108 4.69 -19.58 -12.07
CA PRO A 108 5.84 -20.00 -11.26
C PRO A 108 6.52 -18.85 -10.50
N GLU A 109 6.50 -17.64 -11.05
CA GLU A 109 7.06 -16.43 -10.45
C GLU A 109 6.20 -15.87 -9.31
N GLY A 110 4.89 -16.15 -9.32
CA GLY A 110 3.97 -15.70 -8.28
C GLY A 110 3.85 -14.17 -8.17
N SER A 111 3.95 -13.45 -9.29
CA SER A 111 4.04 -11.98 -9.32
C SER A 111 3.12 -11.35 -10.36
N TYR A 112 2.88 -10.04 -10.25
CA TYR A 112 2.13 -9.28 -11.25
C TYR A 112 2.80 -9.30 -12.64
N GLU A 113 4.13 -9.23 -12.68
CA GLU A 113 4.92 -9.32 -13.92
C GLU A 113 4.77 -10.70 -14.59
N GLY A 114 4.82 -11.78 -13.81
CA GLY A 114 4.53 -13.12 -14.30
C GLY A 114 3.11 -13.23 -14.87
N LEU A 115 2.12 -12.67 -14.17
CA LEU A 115 0.73 -12.67 -14.60
C LEU A 115 0.52 -11.88 -15.90
N GLU A 116 1.24 -10.79 -16.11
CA GLU A 116 1.19 -9.99 -17.36
C GLU A 116 1.44 -10.86 -18.60
N HIS A 117 2.42 -11.77 -18.53
CA HIS A 117 2.73 -12.69 -19.63
C HIS A 117 1.62 -13.70 -19.93
N LYS A 118 0.65 -13.90 -19.02
CA LYS A 118 -0.51 -14.80 -19.20
C LYS A 118 -1.75 -14.09 -19.74
N LEU A 119 -1.77 -12.75 -19.83
CA LEU A 119 -2.97 -12.01 -20.26
C LEU A 119 -3.47 -12.44 -21.65
N LYS A 120 -2.56 -12.75 -22.58
CA LYS A 120 -2.93 -13.26 -23.91
C LYS A 120 -3.64 -14.61 -23.82
N TYR A 121 -3.16 -15.52 -22.96
CA TYR A 121 -3.78 -16.82 -22.75
C TYR A 121 -5.21 -16.68 -22.20
N PHE A 122 -5.43 -15.83 -21.20
CA PHE A 122 -6.77 -15.61 -20.65
C PHE A 122 -7.75 -15.07 -21.68
N LYS A 123 -7.28 -14.14 -22.52
CA LYS A 123 -8.08 -13.62 -23.63
C LYS A 123 -8.46 -14.72 -24.63
N GLU A 124 -7.53 -15.60 -24.98
CA GLU A 124 -7.79 -16.74 -25.89
C GLU A 124 -8.69 -17.81 -25.27
N LEU A 125 -8.60 -18.01 -23.95
CA LEU A 125 -9.50 -18.88 -23.19
C LEU A 125 -10.95 -18.38 -23.23
N GLY A 126 -11.16 -17.08 -23.50
CA GLY A 126 -12.48 -16.45 -23.59
C GLY A 126 -12.98 -15.86 -22.28
N VAL A 127 -12.13 -15.82 -21.25
CA VAL A 127 -12.44 -15.08 -20.01
C VAL A 127 -12.19 -13.60 -20.24
N ASN A 128 -12.99 -12.75 -19.61
CA ASN A 128 -12.94 -11.31 -19.86
C ASN A 128 -12.76 -10.47 -18.59
N THR A 129 -12.79 -11.12 -17.43
CA THR A 129 -12.57 -10.51 -16.12
C THR A 129 -11.71 -11.45 -15.27
N LEU A 130 -10.65 -10.92 -14.65
CA LEU A 130 -9.84 -11.65 -13.68
C LEU A 130 -10.25 -11.24 -12.26
N GLU A 131 -10.56 -12.21 -11.41
CA GLU A 131 -10.77 -12.00 -9.98
C GLU A 131 -9.51 -12.44 -9.24
N ILE A 132 -8.76 -11.49 -8.68
CA ILE A 132 -7.48 -11.74 -8.02
C ILE A 132 -7.75 -11.88 -6.52
N LEU A 133 -7.37 -13.03 -5.93
CA LEU A 133 -7.48 -13.23 -4.49
C LEU A 133 -6.59 -12.23 -3.71
N PRO A 134 -7.01 -11.86 -2.49
CA PRO A 134 -6.22 -11.03 -1.58
C PRO A 134 -4.84 -11.61 -1.23
#